data_AF-A0A5C5WF63-F1
#
_entry.id   AF-A0A5C5WF63-F1
#
_cell.length_a   1.000
_cell.length_b   1.000
_cell.length_c   1.000
_cell.angle_alpha   90.00
_cell.angle_beta   90.00
_cell.angle_gamma   90.00
#
_symmetry.space_group_name_H-M   'P 1'
#
loop_
_entity.id
_entity.type
_entity.pdbx_description
1 polymer ?
#
loop_
_entity_poly.entity_id
_entity_poly.type
_entity_poly.pdbx_seq_one_letter_code
_entity_poly.pdbx_strand_id
1 'polypeptide(L)'
;MLLFCGSILLGVLKEECRPMRKWLTALLFAVCLSSSTGCLIPMYSGDPARRAQQLLYTSEDLRAFLDEWERIWFLDSPSHLKPYRTSGLVL
;
A
#
# COMPACT_ATOMS: atom_id res chain seq x y z
N MET A 1 3.27 -14.62 3.48
CA MET A 1 2.53 -13.62 4.27
C MET A 1 1.97 -14.15 5.59
N LEU A 2 1.31 -15.32 5.64
CA LEU A 2 0.72 -15.86 6.88
C LEU A 2 1.75 -16.13 8.01
N LEU A 3 2.98 -16.53 7.68
CA LEU A 3 4.04 -16.79 8.66
C LEU A 3 4.56 -15.51 9.36
N PHE A 4 4.60 -14.37 8.66
CA PHE A 4 4.98 -13.09 9.28
C PHE A 4 3.89 -12.57 10.24
N CYS A 5 2.62 -12.82 9.92
CA CYS A 5 1.49 -12.44 10.76
C CYS A 5 1.48 -13.20 12.10
N GLY A 6 1.87 -14.48 12.10
CA GLY A 6 1.96 -15.31 13.31
C GLY A 6 3.05 -14.88 14.28
N SER A 7 4.25 -14.54 13.76
CA SER A 7 5.39 -14.11 14.59
C SER A 7 5.16 -12.73 15.23
N ILE A 8 4.48 -11.81 14.54
CA ILE A 8 4.09 -10.51 15.08
C ILE A 8 3.07 -10.70 16.22
N LEU A 9 2.08 -11.58 16.03
CA LEU A 9 1.06 -11.85 17.05
C LEU A 9 1.67 -12.43 18.33
N LEU A 10 2.68 -13.30 18.21
CA LEU A 10 3.38 -13.89 19.35
C LEU A 10 4.32 -12.89 20.05
N GLY A 11 4.97 -12.01 19.28
CA GLY A 11 5.85 -10.96 19.80
C GLY A 11 5.09 -9.88 20.57
N VAL A 12 3.86 -9.57 20.14
CA VAL A 12 3.01 -8.54 20.75
C VAL A 12 2.32 -9.02 22.04
N LEU A 13 2.01 -10.31 22.18
CA LEU A 13 1.37 -10.84 23.40
C LEU A 13 2.31 -10.95 24.61
N LYS A 14 3.63 -10.81 24.43
CA LYS A 14 4.65 -11.01 25.48
C LYS A 14 4.85 -9.78 26.38
N GLU A 15 4.49 -8.60 25.89
CA GLU A 15 4.74 -7.30 26.55
C GLU A 15 3.40 -6.70 27.01
N GLU A 16 2.90 -6.91 28.24
CA GLU A 16 1.75 -6.09 28.65
C GLU A 16 1.45 -5.89 30.15
N CYS A 17 1.34 -4.60 30.52
CA CYS A 17 0.76 -4.09 31.77
C CYS A 17 -0.59 -3.41 31.47
N ARG A 18 -1.50 -3.40 32.45
CA ARG A 18 -2.98 -3.41 32.33
C ARG A 18 -3.73 -2.40 31.40
N PRO A 19 -3.28 -1.16 31.09
CA PRO A 19 -4.06 -0.20 30.25
C PRO A 19 -3.65 -0.10 28.77
N MET A 20 -2.40 -0.38 28.37
CA MET A 20 -1.96 -0.26 26.96
C MET A 20 -2.49 -1.37 26.05
N ARG A 21 -2.86 -2.51 26.65
CA ARG A 21 -3.45 -3.66 25.95
C ARG A 21 -4.65 -3.32 25.08
N LYS A 22 -5.53 -2.45 25.58
CA LYS A 22 -6.78 -2.11 24.88
C LYS A 22 -6.50 -1.36 23.58
N TRP A 23 -5.58 -0.41 23.62
CA TRP A 23 -5.16 0.36 22.45
C TRP A 23 -4.41 -0.51 21.44
N LEU A 24 -3.52 -1.37 21.93
CA LEU A 24 -2.77 -2.31 21.09
C LEU A 24 -3.71 -3.27 20.36
N THR A 25 -4.71 -3.84 21.07
CA THR A 25 -5.72 -4.71 20.45
C THR A 25 -6.60 -3.97 19.45
N ALA A 26 -7.01 -2.72 19.74
CA ALA A 26 -7.81 -1.92 18.83
C ALA A 26 -7.06 -1.59 17.54
N LEU A 27 -5.77 -1.27 17.64
CA LEU A 27 -4.91 -0.99 16.49
C LEU A 27 -4.71 -2.25 15.63
N LEU A 28 -4.52 -3.41 16.27
CA LEU A 28 -4.43 -4.70 15.59
C LEU A 28 -5.72 -5.03 14.82
N PHE A 29 -6.88 -4.85 15.44
CA PHE A 29 -8.17 -5.03 14.78
C PHE A 29 -8.37 -4.06 13.61
N ALA A 30 -7.96 -2.79 13.75
CA ALA A 30 -8.06 -1.81 12.68
C ALA A 30 -7.22 -2.18 11.44
N VAL A 31 -6.00 -2.70 11.62
CA VAL A 31 -5.12 -3.15 10.52
C VAL A 31 -5.66 -4.42 9.85
N CYS A 32 -6.23 -5.35 10.62
CA CYS A 32 -6.87 -6.54 10.06
C CYS A 32 -8.15 -6.20 9.27
N LEU A 33 -8.92 -5.21 9.71
CA LEU A 33 -10.12 -4.76 9.01
C LEU A 33 -9.78 -3.98 7.74
N SER A 34 -8.75 -3.13 7.76
CA SER A 34 -8.35 -2.37 6.56
C SER A 34 -7.84 -3.27 5.44
N SER A 35 -7.12 -4.35 5.77
CA SER A 35 -6.63 -5.34 4.80
C SER A 35 -7.71 -6.26 4.22
N SER A 36 -8.90 -6.34 4.83
CA SER A 36 -10.04 -7.15 4.37
C SER A 36 -11.16 -6.34 3.70
N THR A 37 -10.93 -5.05 3.42
CA THR A 37 -11.93 -4.16 2.79
C THR A 37 -12.39 -4.63 1.40
N GLY A 38 -11.59 -5.43 0.69
CA GLY A 38 -11.94 -5.93 -0.63
C GLY A 38 -13.02 -7.03 -0.68
N CYS A 39 -13.35 -7.68 0.43
CA CYS A 39 -14.29 -8.82 0.46
C CYS A 39 -15.64 -8.53 1.13
N LEU A 40 -15.82 -7.39 1.81
CA LEU A 40 -17.04 -7.08 2.54
C LEU A 40 -18.03 -6.22 1.75
N ILE A 41 -17.56 -5.41 0.81
CA ILE A 41 -18.40 -4.47 0.05
C ILE A 41 -18.03 -4.57 -1.44
N PRO A 42 -19.00 -4.79 -2.34
CA PRO A 42 -18.74 -4.78 -3.77
C PRO A 42 -18.34 -3.35 -4.21
N MET A 43 -17.04 -3.16 -4.47
CA MET A 43 -16.46 -1.91 -4.98
C MET A 43 -16.93 -1.58 -6.40
N TYR A 44 -17.29 -2.59 -7.19
CA TYR A 44 -17.63 -2.46 -8.61
C TYR A 44 -19.11 -2.68 -8.88
N SER A 45 -19.59 -2.07 -9.97
CA SER A 45 -20.96 -2.22 -10.45
C SER A 45 -21.29 -3.68 -10.81
N GLY A 46 -22.58 -4.03 -10.69
CA GLY A 46 -23.12 -5.33 -11.08
C GLY A 46 -23.16 -5.54 -12.60
N ASP A 47 -23.35 -4.45 -13.35
CA ASP A 47 -23.44 -4.49 -14.81
C ASP A 47 -22.09 -4.77 -15.47
N PRO A 48 -21.98 -5.80 -16.33
CA PRO A 48 -20.70 -6.22 -16.90
C PRO A 48 -20.06 -5.15 -17.78
N ALA A 49 -20.87 -4.37 -18.52
CA ALA A 49 -20.38 -3.29 -19.38
C ALA A 49 -19.70 -2.16 -18.58
N ARG A 50 -20.29 -1.77 -17.45
CA ARG A 50 -19.73 -0.73 -16.57
C ARG A 50 -18.58 -1.28 -15.73
N ARG A 51 -18.64 -2.53 -15.29
CA ARG A 51 -17.56 -3.21 -14.56
C ARG A 51 -16.28 -3.31 -15.37
N ALA A 52 -16.37 -3.70 -16.64
CA ALA A 52 -15.18 -3.80 -17.51
C ALA A 52 -14.45 -2.46 -17.61
N GLN A 53 -15.19 -1.37 -17.78
CA GLN A 53 -14.63 -0.02 -17.82
C GLN A 53 -13.98 0.39 -16.49
N GLN A 54 -14.64 0.07 -15.36
CA GLN A 54 -14.08 0.33 -14.03
C GLN A 54 -12.76 -0.43 -13.80
N LEU A 55 -12.71 -1.71 -14.20
CA LEU A 55 -11.50 -2.54 -14.07
C LEU A 55 -10.36 -2.03 -14.93
N LEU A 56 -10.66 -1.58 -16.16
CA LEU A 56 -9.66 -0.98 -17.05
C LEU A 56 -9.02 0.25 -16.40
N TYR A 57 -9.81 1.21 -15.92
CA TYR A 57 -9.28 2.39 -15.24
C TYR A 57 -8.43 2.05 -14.03
N THR A 58 -8.94 1.17 -13.14
CA THR A 58 -8.14 0.75 -11.98
C THR A 58 -6.83 0.07 -12.37
N SER A 59 -6.79 -0.65 -13.49
CA SER A 59 -5.57 -1.32 -13.97
C SER A 59 -4.56 -0.38 -14.61
N GLU A 60 -5.01 0.75 -15.15
CA GLU A 60 -4.14 1.83 -15.62
C GLU A 60 -3.60 2.64 -14.44
N ASP A 61 -4.46 2.98 -13.47
CA ASP A 61 -4.07 3.69 -12.25
C ASP A 61 -3.01 2.90 -11.45
N LEU A 62 -3.17 1.57 -11.33
CA LEU A 62 -2.20 0.70 -10.66
C LEU A 62 -0.84 0.65 -11.38
N ARG A 63 -0.81 0.82 -12.71
CA ARG A 63 0.44 0.91 -13.48
C ARG A 63 1.13 2.25 -13.24
N ALA A 64 0.37 3.34 -13.35
CA ALA A 64 0.85 4.69 -13.10
C ALA A 64 1.33 4.91 -11.66
N PHE A 65 0.76 4.17 -10.69
CA PHE A 65 1.19 4.22 -9.30
C PHE A 65 2.66 3.84 -9.10
N LEU A 66 3.21 2.91 -9.91
CA LEU A 66 4.62 2.54 -9.82
C LEU A 66 5.55 3.69 -10.24
N ASP A 67 5.19 4.40 -11.30
CA ASP A 67 5.95 5.56 -11.78
C ASP A 67 5.96 6.67 -10.70
N GLU A 68 4.81 6.90 -10.06
CA GLU A 68 4.73 7.87 -8.95
C GLU A 68 5.49 7.37 -7.70
N TRP A 69 5.51 6.06 -7.44
CA TRP A 69 6.28 5.49 -6.33
C TRP A 69 7.79 5.74 -6.49
N GLU A 70 8.31 5.60 -7.71
CA GLU A 70 9.70 5.95 -8.04
C GLU A 70 9.98 7.44 -7.80
N ARG A 71 9.00 8.29 -8.12
CA ARG A 71 9.07 9.74 -7.90
C ARG A 71 9.03 10.13 -6.42
N ILE A 72 8.17 9.51 -5.60
CA ILE A 72 8.05 9.78 -4.14
C ILE A 72 9.39 9.52 -3.44
N TRP A 73 10.08 8.46 -3.83
CA TRP A 73 11.39 8.10 -3.28
C TRP A 73 12.56 8.79 -3.99
N PHE A 74 12.29 9.72 -4.91
CA PHE A 74 13.29 10.45 -5.69
C PHE A 74 14.29 9.55 -6.43
N LEU A 75 13.89 8.33 -6.77
CA LEU A 75 14.72 7.37 -7.52
C LEU A 75 14.90 7.78 -8.98
N ASP A 76 13.95 8.54 -9.52
CA ASP A 76 14.01 9.17 -10.85
C ASP A 76 14.92 10.44 -10.85
N SER A 77 15.47 10.85 -9.70
CA SER A 77 16.40 11.98 -9.65
C SER A 77 17.79 11.56 -10.13
N PRO A 78 18.35 12.22 -11.16
CA PRO A 78 19.66 11.86 -11.67
C PRO A 78 20.78 12.22 -10.68
N SER A 79 21.76 11.32 -10.54
CA SER A 79 22.91 11.55 -9.66
C SER A 79 23.76 12.74 -10.13
N HIS A 80 23.96 13.73 -9.26
CA HIS A 80 24.82 14.91 -9.53
C HIS A 80 26.33 14.61 -9.68
N LEU A 81 26.74 13.34 -9.60
CA LEU A 81 28.14 12.91 -9.58
C LEU A 81 28.71 12.63 -10.99
N LYS A 82 27.88 12.59 -12.03
CA LYS A 82 28.33 12.33 -13.41
C LYS A 82 27.66 13.32 -14.38
N PRO A 83 28.43 14.08 -15.19
CA PRO A 83 27.91 15.17 -16.01
C PRO A 83 26.98 14.74 -17.17
N TYR A 84 26.82 13.44 -17.40
CA TYR A 84 26.01 12.86 -18.48
C TYR A 84 24.64 12.33 -18.01
N ARG A 85 24.28 12.50 -16.74
CA ARG A 85 22.96 12.18 -16.17
C ARG A 85 22.37 13.47 -15.61
N THR A 86 21.72 14.25 -16.46
CA THR A 86 20.99 15.47 -16.09
C THR A 86 19.50 15.27 -16.33
N SER A 87 18.68 15.89 -15.47
CA SER A 87 17.23 15.78 -15.49
C SER A 87 16.68 16.72 -16.55
N GLY A 88 16.66 16.28 -17.80
CA GLY A 88 15.83 16.83 -18.90
C GLY A 88 15.98 18.31 -19.28
N LEU A 89 16.75 19.11 -18.52
CA LEU A 89 17.06 20.51 -18.76
C LEU A 89 18.55 20.60 -19.09
N VAL A 90 18.89 20.16 -20.30
CA VAL A 90 20.11 20.57 -20.99
C VAL A 90 19.64 21.43 -22.15
N LEU A 91 19.70 22.74 -21.96
CA LEU A 91 19.77 23.71 -23.04
C LEU A 91 21.24 24.01 -23.32
#